data_AF-A0A223D2T1-F1
#
_entry.id   AF-A0A223D2T1-F1
#
_cell.length_a   1.000
_cell.length_b   1.000
_cell.length_c   1.000
_cell.angle_alpha   90.00
_cell.angle_beta   90.00
_cell.angle_gamma   90.00
#
_symmetry.space_group_name_H-M   'P 1'
#
loop_
_entity.id
_entity.type
_entity.pdbx_description
1 polymer ?
#
loop_
_entity_poly.entity_id
_entity_poly.type
_entity_poly.pdbx_seq_one_letter_code
_entity_poly.pdbx_strand_id
1 'polypeptide(L)' 'MKKRLFWSIALLAELTVLVVLYRLYKDVEWRIFLVQGQEAYRYAELHQEWLAYAGAMVLVGISLPFTIYFLTSTFRKKRG' A
#
# COMPACT_ATOMS: atom_id res chain seq x y z
N MET A 1 -0.46 -28.54 -4.35
CA MET A 1 -0.26 -27.31 -5.16
C MET A 1 -1.04 -26.06 -4.68
N LYS A 2 -1.49 -25.96 -3.41
CA LYS A 2 -2.41 -24.86 -3.01
C LYS A 2 -1.77 -23.67 -2.28
N LYS A 3 -0.73 -23.87 -1.46
CA LYS A 3 -0.15 -22.81 -0.62
C LYS A 3 0.73 -21.80 -1.38
N ARG A 4 1.54 -22.27 -2.34
CA ARG A 4 2.42 -21.39 -3.14
C ARG A 4 1.61 -20.40 -3.99
N LEU A 5 0.57 -20.91 -4.67
CA LEU A 5 -0.30 -20.07 -5.51
C LEU A 5 -1.02 -19.01 -4.67
N PHE A 6 -1.53 -19.40 -3.48
CA PHE A 6 -2.14 -18.47 -2.53
C PHE A 6 -1.19 -17.32 -2.14
N TRP A 7 0.03 -17.63 -1.69
CA TRP A 7 0.99 -16.59 -1.28
C TRP A 7 1.49 -15.73 -2.45
N SER A 8 1.59 -16.29 -3.65
CA SER A 8 1.91 -15.50 -4.85
C SER A 8 0.77 -14.54 -5.23
N ILE A 9 -0.49 -14.98 -5.13
CA ILE A 9 -1.65 -14.11 -5.37
C ILE A 9 -1.76 -13.04 -4.28
N ALA A 10 -1.53 -13.40 -3.01
CA ALA A 10 -1.51 -12.44 -1.91
C ALA A 10 -0.46 -11.35 -2.13
N LEU A 11 0.76 -11.72 -2.55
CA LEU A 11 1.82 -10.77 -2.88
C LEU A 11 1.42 -9.85 -4.04
N LEU A 12 0.83 -10.40 -5.10
CA LEU A 12 0.32 -9.62 -6.24
C LEU A 12 -0.78 -8.64 -5.81
N ALA A 13 -1.69 -9.07 -4.94
CA ALA A 13 -2.75 -8.23 -4.39
C ALA A 13 -2.18 -7.09 -3.54
N GLU A 14 -1.24 -7.38 -2.62
CA GLU A 14 -0.57 -6.37 -1.81
C GLU A 14 0.15 -5.33 -2.67
N LEU A 15 0.90 -5.77 -3.69
CA LEU A 15 1.58 -4.86 -4.63
C LEU A 15 0.58 -4.01 -5.41
N THR A 16 -0.53 -4.60 -5.87
CA THR A 16 -1.57 -3.86 -6.59
C THR A 16 -2.21 -2.81 -5.70
N VAL A 17 -2.56 -3.17 -4.46
CA VAL A 17 -3.10 -2.23 -3.46
C VAL A 17 -2.10 -1.11 -3.19
N LEU A 18 -0.81 -1.43 -3.02
CA LEU A 18 0.23 -0.43 -2.78
C LEU A 18 0.36 0.56 -3.94
N VAL A 19 0.32 0.09 -5.19
CA VAL A 19 0.37 0.94 -6.39
C VAL A 19 -0.87 1.85 -6.47
N VAL A 20 -2.06 1.33 -6.18
CA VAL A 20 -3.29 2.12 -6.17
C VAL A 20 -3.25 3.19 -5.09
N LEU A 21 -2.86 2.81 -3.86
CA LEU A 21 -2.71 3.75 -2.75
C LEU A 21 -1.67 4.84 -3.06
N TYR A 22 -0.54 4.48 -3.67
CA TYR A 22 0.47 5.44 -4.08
C TYR A 22 -0.07 6.44 -5.11
N ARG A 23 -0.83 5.99 -6.10
CA ARG A 23 -1.45 6.90 -7.08
C ARG A 23 -2.44 7.87 -6.43
N LEU A 24 -3.31 7.38 -5.55
CA LEU A 24 -4.27 8.22 -4.81
C LEU A 24 -3.55 9.21 -3.90
N TYR A 25 -2.52 8.75 -3.19
CA TYR A 25 -1.68 9.60 -2.36
C TYR A 25 -1.05 10.74 -3.16
N LYS A 26 -0.46 10.45 -4.33
CA LYS A 26 0.16 11.47 -5.20
C LYS A 26 -0.87 12.42 -5.81
N ASP A 27 -2.06 11.94 -6.14
CA ASP A 27 -3.15 12.79 -6.64
C ASP A 27 -3.62 13.79 -5.57
N VAL A 28 -3.81 13.33 -4.33
CA VAL A 28 -4.19 14.22 -3.22
C VAL A 28 -3.06 15.17 -2.84
N GLU A 29 -1.81 14.72 -2.81
CA GLU A 29 -0.65 15.59 -2.57
C GLU A 29 -0.61 16.76 -3.57
N TRP A 30 -0.89 16.49 -4.84
CA TRP A 30 -0.98 17.52 -5.88
C TRP A 30 -2.15 18.49 -5.63
N ARG A 31 -3.32 17.99 -5.25
CA ARG A 31 -4.48 18.84 -4.91
C ARG A 31 -4.22 19.72 -3.70
N ILE A 32 -3.52 19.21 -2.69
CA ILE A 32 -3.09 20.00 -1.52
C ILE A 32 -2.23 21.19 -1.98
N PHE A 33 -1.24 20.93 -2.85
CA PHE A 33 -0.35 21.97 -3.36
C PHE A 33 -1.10 23.09 -4.08
N LEU A 34 -2.17 22.78 -4.81
CA LEU A 34 -2.99 23.77 -5.53
C LEU A 34 -3.83 24.66 -4.60
N VAL A 35 -4.17 24.18 -3.41
CA VAL A 35 -5.11 24.85 -2.48
C VAL A 35 -4.39 25.49 -1.29
N GLN A 36 -3.12 25.15 -1.09
CA GLN A 36 -2.29 25.64 0.01
C GLN A 36 -2.17 27.18 -0.04
N GLY A 37 -2.67 27.83 1.01
CA GLY A 37 -2.62 29.29 1.17
C GLY A 37 -3.85 30.06 0.64
N GLN A 38 -4.81 29.39 -0.02
CA GLN A 38 -6.06 30.01 -0.48
C GLN A 38 -7.27 29.55 0.33
N GLU A 39 -7.42 28.25 0.57
CA GLU A 39 -8.60 27.70 1.28
C GLU A 39 -8.19 26.77 2.43
N ALA A 40 -8.15 27.31 3.66
CA ALA A 40 -7.72 26.57 4.85
C ALA A 40 -8.59 25.35 5.15
N TYR A 41 -9.92 25.46 4.94
CA TYR A 41 -10.84 24.35 5.19
C TYR A 41 -10.62 23.20 4.21
N ARG A 42 -10.56 23.51 2.90
CA ARG A 42 -10.34 22.51 1.86
C ARG A 42 -8.95 21.87 1.96
N TYR A 43 -7.93 22.64 2.35
CA TYR A 43 -6.61 22.13 2.66
C TYR A 43 -6.65 21.08 3.79
N ALA A 44 -7.37 21.35 4.88
CA ALA A 44 -7.44 20.44 6.02
C ALA A 44 -8.09 19.09 5.65
N GLU A 45 -9.17 19.11 4.86
CA GLU A 45 -9.81 17.89 4.35
C GLU A 45 -8.85 17.04 3.51
N LEU A 46 -8.20 17.67 2.53
CA LEU A 46 -7.24 16.98 1.65
C LEU A 46 -6.05 16.46 2.44
N HIS A 47 -5.58 17.19 3.45
CA HIS A 47 -4.49 16.75 4.32
C HIS A 47 -4.88 15.51 5.14
N GLN A 48 -6.11 15.45 5.64
CA GLN A 48 -6.63 14.26 6.33
C GLN A 48 -6.72 13.05 5.40
N GLU A 49 -7.21 13.22 4.16
CA GLU A 49 -7.22 12.16 3.14
C GLU A 49 -5.81 11.66 2.81
N TRP A 50 -4.86 12.59 2.65
CA TRP A 50 -3.45 12.27 2.40
C TRP A 50 -2.83 11.44 3.54
N LEU A 51 -3.09 11.82 4.79
CA LEU A 51 -2.67 11.05 5.97
C LEU A 51 -3.31 9.66 6.01
N ALA A 52 -4.58 9.53 5.63
CA ALA A 52 -5.26 8.23 5.57
C ALA A 52 -4.61 7.30 4.53
N TYR A 53 -4.29 7.81 3.34
CA TYR A 53 -3.56 7.03 2.32
C TYR A 53 -2.14 6.69 2.76
N ALA A 54 -1.43 7.62 3.40
CA ALA A 54 -0.11 7.36 3.98
C ALA A 54 -0.16 6.24 5.02
N GLY A 55 -1.12 6.29 5.95
CA GLY A 55 -1.33 5.26 6.96
C GLY A 55 -1.65 3.89 6.35
N ALA A 56 -2.53 3.85 5.34
CA ALA A 56 -2.85 2.62 4.62
C ALA A 56 -1.62 2.02 3.92
N MET A 57 -0.77 2.84 3.28
CA MET A 57 0.48 2.37 2.67
C MET A 57 1.45 1.81 3.71
N VAL A 58 1.55 2.40 4.90
CA VAL A 58 2.37 1.87 6.00
C VAL A 58 1.86 0.50 6.44
N LEU A 59 0.55 0.34 6.64
CA LEU A 59 -0.05 -0.94 7.04
C LEU A 59 0.22 -2.05 6.02
N VAL A 60 0.05 -1.77 4.72
CA VAL A 60 0.37 -2.72 3.64
C VAL A 60 1.88 -2.95 3.53
N GLY A 61 2.69 -1.92 3.73
CA GLY A 61 4.15 -2.02 3.76
C GLY A 61 4.66 -2.93 4.88
N ILE A 62 3.97 -2.95 6.04
CA ILE A 62 4.26 -3.85 7.15
C ILE A 62 3.84 -5.29 6.83
N SER A 63 2.77 -5.52 6.07
CA SER A 63 2.31 -6.87 5.72
C SER A 63 3.20 -7.56 4.67
N LEU A 64 3.75 -6.80 3.73
CA LEU A 64 4.61 -7.28 2.64
C LEU A 64 5.77 -8.20 3.10
N PRO A 65 6.58 -7.85 4.11
CA PRO A 65 7.62 -8.73 4.65
C PRO A 65 7.10 -10.09 5.10
N PHE A 66 5.92 -10.15 5.73
CA PHE A 66 5.31 -11.41 6.17
C PHE A 66 4.93 -12.27 4.97
N THR A 67 4.26 -11.68 3.97
CA THR A 67 3.86 -12.39 2.75
C THR A 67 5.07 -12.93 2.00
N ILE A 68 6.17 -12.16 1.89
CA ILE A 68 7.43 -12.60 1.29
C ILE A 68 8.08 -13.72 2.11
N TYR A 69 8.13 -13.60 3.44
CA TYR A 69 8.68 -14.64 4.32
C TYR A 69 7.92 -15.97 4.19
N PHE A 70 6.59 -15.94 4.22
CA PHE A 70 5.78 -17.14 4.03
C PHE A 70 5.95 -17.72 2.63
N LEU A 71 5.98 -16.87 1.60
CA LEU A 71 6.21 -17.31 0.23
C LEU A 71 7.58 -18.01 0.10
N THR A 72 8.66 -17.40 0.55
CA THR A 72 10.03 -17.97 0.49
C THR A 72 10.17 -19.27 1.31
N SER A 73 9.52 -19.37 2.47
CA SER A 73 9.50 -20.61 3.26
C SER A 73 8.80 -21.77 2.52
N THR A 74 7.77 -21.49 1.73
CA THR A 74 7.12 -22.54 0.90
C THR A 74 8.01 -23.04 -0.24
N PHE A 75 8.97 -22.25 -0.70
CA PHE A 75 9.98 -22.69 -1.68
C PHE A 75 11.06 -23.57 -1.04
N ARG A 76 11.48 -23.27 0.19
CA ARG A 76 12.48 -24.06 0.92
C ARG A 76 12.00 -25.48 1.28
N LYS A 77 10.71 -25.65 1.60
CA LYS A 77 10.12 -26.94 1.99
C LYS A 77 10.08 -28.02 0.89
N LYS A 78 10.44 -27.70 -0.36
CA LYS A 78 10.48 -28.68 -1.47
C LYS A 78 11.85 -29.31 -1.71
N ARG A 79 12.88 -28.94 -0.95
CA ARG A 79 14.28 -29.37 -1.16
C ARG A 79 14.81 -30.39 -0.12
N GLY A 80 13.97 -30.93 0.75
CA GLY A 80 14.27 -32.05 1.64
C GLY A 80 13.11 -33.03 1.65
#